data_AF-A0A932HN17-F1
#
_entry.id   AF-A0A932HN17-F1
#
_cell.length_a   1.000
_cell.length_b   1.000
_cell.length_c   1.000
_cell.angle_alpha   90.00
_cell.angle_beta   90.00
_cell.angle_gamma   90.00
#
_symmetry.space_group_name_H-M   'P 1'
#
loop_
_entity.id
_entity.type
_entity.pdbx_description
1 polymer ?
#
loop_
_entity_poly.entity_id
_entity_poly.type
_entity_poly.pdbx_seq_one_letter_code
_entity_poly.pdbx_strand_id
1 'polypeptide(L)' 'MYRAMLRALGPQGWWPGRTRFEVIIGAILTQNTAWTNVARAIGNLRRARVLTPEALAALPAPQLARLIRP' A
#
# COMPACT_ATOMS: atom_id res chain seq x y z
N MET A 1 2.33 10.63 27.86
CA MET A 1 1.83 9.67 26.85
C MET A 1 2.90 9.23 25.85
N TYR A 2 3.36 10.09 24.93
CA TYR A 2 4.32 9.74 23.85
C TYR A 2 5.57 8.96 24.33
N ARG A 3 6.32 9.50 25.30
CA ARG A 3 7.55 8.87 25.81
C ARG A 3 7.33 7.51 26.49
N ALA A 4 6.15 7.28 27.07
CA ALA A 4 5.84 6.01 27.72
C ALA A 4 5.57 4.92 26.66
N MET A 5 4.80 5.25 25.63
CA MET A 5 4.52 4.34 24.51
C MET A 5 5.78 4.03 23.71
N LEU A 6 6.62 5.03 23.41
CA LEU A 6 7.89 4.82 22.70
C LEU A 6 8.83 3.91 23.49
N ARG A 7 8.85 4.00 24.83
CA ARG A 7 9.72 3.17 25.68
C ARG A 7 9.23 1.72 25.76
N ALA A 8 7.92 1.51 25.74
CA ALA A 8 7.31 0.17 25.82
C ALA A 8 7.31 -0.55 24.46
N LEU A 9 7.09 0.18 23.36
CA LEU A 9 6.91 -0.40 22.03
C LEU A 9 8.15 -0.22 21.15
N GLY A 10 8.95 0.81 21.36
CA GLY A 10 10.04 1.18 20.44
C GLY A 10 9.54 1.72 19.10
N PRO A 11 10.44 2.04 18.16
CA PRO A 11 10.07 2.47 16.82
C PRO A 11 9.41 1.33 16.04
N GLN A 12 8.12 1.49 15.77
CA GLN A 12 7.28 0.41 15.23
C GLN A 12 7.41 0.19 13.71
N GLY A 13 7.89 1.18 12.94
CA GLY A 13 7.87 1.07 11.47
C GLY A 13 6.49 0.70 10.93
N TRP A 14 5.44 1.20 11.60
CA TRP A 14 4.09 0.62 11.62
C TRP A 14 3.41 0.52 10.25
N TRP A 15 3.87 1.26 9.24
CA TRP A 15 3.39 1.13 7.88
C TRP A 15 4.41 0.38 7.00
N PRO A 16 4.12 -0.85 6.58
CA PRO A 16 4.99 -1.58 5.67
C PRO A 16 4.89 -0.98 4.26
N GLY A 17 6.00 -0.45 3.76
CA GLY A 17 6.10 0.09 2.41
C GLY A 17 7.56 0.28 2.03
N ARG A 18 7.93 -0.06 0.78
CA ARG A 18 9.30 0.11 0.28
C ARG A 18 9.56 1.52 -0.22
N THR A 19 8.50 2.19 -0.67
CA THR A 19 8.55 3.55 -1.19
C THR A 19 7.42 4.39 -0.60
N ARG A 20 7.57 5.72 -0.61
CA ARG A 20 6.50 6.65 -0.21
C ARG A 20 5.23 6.43 -1.03
N PHE A 21 5.37 6.11 -2.32
CA PHE A 21 4.23 5.84 -3.19
C PHE A 21 3.48 4.57 -2.79
N GLU A 22 4.19 3.49 -2.43
CA GLU A 22 3.56 2.29 -1.88
C GLU A 22 2.79 2.57 -0.59
N VAL A 23 3.33 3.42 0.30
CA VAL A 23 2.65 3.85 1.53
C VAL A 23 1.35 4.58 1.20
N ILE A 24 1.39 5.53 0.26
CA ILE A 24 0.21 6.30 -0.17
C ILE A 24 -0.86 5.39 -0.78
N ILE A 25 -0.49 4.51 -1.71
CA ILE A 25 -1.43 3.57 -2.35
C ILE A 25 -2.03 2.62 -1.31
N GLY A 26 -1.22 2.10 -0.39
CA GLY A 26 -1.72 1.29 0.73
C GLY A 26 -2.75 2.03 1.57
N ALA A 27 -2.48 3.29 1.91
CA ALA A 27 -3.39 4.11 2.71
C ALA A 27 -4.72 4.36 1.99
N ILE A 28 -4.69 4.60 0.68
CA ILE A 28 -5.89 4.76 -0.15
C ILE A 28 -6.69 3.45 -0.19
N LEU A 29 -6.04 2.33 -0.51
CA LEU A 29 -6.72 1.04 -0.66
C LEU A 29 -7.30 0.53 0.67
N THR A 30 -6.70 0.87 1.81
CA THR A 30 -7.20 0.48 3.15
C THR A 30 -8.57 1.11 3.47
N GLN A 31 -8.94 2.21 2.82
CA GLN A 31 -10.28 2.79 2.94
C GLN A 31 -11.29 1.78 2.34
N ASN A 32 -11.99 1.04 3.19
CA ASN A 32 -12.99 0.02 2.84
C ASN A 32 -12.45 -1.36 2.41
N THR A 33 -11.22 -1.73 2.76
CA THR A 33 -10.78 -3.14 2.59
C THR A 33 -9.85 -3.61 3.69
N ALA A 34 -9.83 -4.92 3.95
CA ALA A 34 -8.92 -5.52 4.91
C ALA A 34 -7.46 -5.39 4.46
N TRP A 35 -6.54 -5.17 5.40
CA TRP A 35 -5.10 -5.05 5.10
C TRP A 35 -4.55 -6.24 4.29
N THR A 36 -5.06 -7.45 4.54
CA THR A 36 -4.69 -8.66 3.77
C THR A 36 -4.99 -8.52 2.28
N ASN A 37 -6.10 -7.88 1.90
CA ASN A 37 -6.45 -7.60 0.51
C ASN A 37 -5.60 -6.48 -0.08
N VAL A 38 -5.31 -5.43 0.70
CA VAL A 38 -4.38 -4.37 0.30
C VAL A 38 -3.00 -4.94 -0.02
N ALA A 39 -2.48 -5.81 0.84
CA ALA A 39 -1.17 -6.44 0.66
C ALA A 39 -1.12 -7.29 -0.63
N ARG A 40 -2.21 -8.01 -0.97
CA ARG A 40 -2.32 -8.74 -2.25
C ARG A 40 -2.36 -7.78 -3.44
N ALA A 41 -3.16 -6.72 -3.39
CA ALA A 41 -3.25 -5.71 -4.45
C ALA A 41 -1.89 -5.04 -4.70
N ILE A 42 -1.18 -4.60 -3.65
CA ILE A 42 0.18 -4.06 -3.77
C ILE A 42 1.12 -5.13 -4.35
N GLY A 43 1.00 -6.39 -3.93
CA GLY A 43 1.73 -7.50 -4.52
C GLY A 43 1.49 -7.66 -6.03
N ASN A 44 0.26 -7.51 -6.49
CA ASN A 44 -0.12 -7.57 -7.91
C ASN A 44 0.47 -6.40 -8.69
N LEU A 45 0.28 -5.17 -8.22
CA LEU A 45 0.82 -3.96 -8.85
C LEU A 45 2.35 -3.99 -8.94
N ARG A 46 3.02 -4.56 -7.92
CA ARG A 46 4.46 -4.75 -7.90
C ARG A 46 4.92 -5.77 -8.95
N ARG A 47 4.23 -6.92 -9.04
CA ARG A 47 4.53 -7.93 -10.06
C ARG A 47 4.34 -7.38 -11.48
N ALA A 48 3.33 -6.54 -11.66
CA ALA A 48 3.08 -5.84 -12.92
C ALA A 48 4.05 -4.65 -13.18
N ARG A 49 4.91 -4.29 -12.22
CA ARG A 49 5.87 -3.16 -12.30
C ARG A 49 5.21 -1.81 -12.55
N VAL A 50 4.04 -1.58 -11.94
CA VAL A 50 3.24 -0.35 -12.11
C VAL A 50 3.08 0.47 -10.82
N LEU A 51 3.87 0.19 -9.78
CA LEU A 51 3.88 0.94 -8.51
C LEU A 51 4.69 2.25 -8.61
N THR A 52 4.40 3.04 -9.64
CA THR A 52 4.89 4.41 -9.81
C THR A 52 3.73 5.27 -10.31
N PRO A 53 3.68 6.57 -9.96
CA PRO A 53 2.60 7.45 -10.40
C PRO A 53 2.34 7.39 -11.91
N GLU A 54 3.40 7.42 -12.71
CA GLU A 54 3.34 7.48 -14.17
C GLU A 54 2.78 6.18 -14.75
N ALA A 55 3.33 5.04 -14.34
CA ALA A 55 2.87 3.72 -14.80
C ALA A 55 1.44 3.41 -14.36
N LEU A 56 1.04 3.83 -13.16
CA LEU A 56 -0.31 3.62 -12.65
C LEU A 56 -1.33 4.51 -13.39
N ALA A 57 -0.97 5.76 -13.69
CA ALA A 57 -1.82 6.68 -14.44
C ALA A 57 -1.97 6.28 -15.92
N ALA A 58 -0.95 5.64 -16.49
CA ALA A 58 -0.98 5.13 -17.86
C ALA A 58 -1.79 3.83 -18.02
N LEU A 59 -2.15 3.15 -16.92
CA LEU A 59 -2.93 1.92 -16.99
C LEU A 59 -4.39 2.19 -17.36
N PRO A 60 -4.97 1.45 -18.33
CA PRO A 60 -6.41 1.42 -18.54
C PRO A 60 -7.14 1.03 -17.26
N ALA A 61 -8.21 1.77 -16.92
CA ALA A 61 -9.01 1.51 -15.73
C ALA A 61 -9.45 0.03 -15.57
N PRO A 62 -9.83 -0.72 -16.63
CA PRO A 62 -10.16 -2.15 -16.50
C PRO A 62 -8.97 -3.02 -16.07
N GLN A 63 -7.76 -2.68 -16.49
CA GLN A 63 -6.55 -3.40 -16.10
C GLN A 63 -6.18 -3.07 -14.65
N LEU A 64 -6.25 -1.80 -14.26
CA LEU A 64 -6.06 -1.40 -12.87
C LEU A 64 -7.04 -2.10 -11.93
N ALA A 65 -8.33 -2.12 -12.28
CA ALA A 65 -9.38 -2.77 -11.50
C ALA A 65 -9.09 -4.27 -11.27
N ARG A 66 -8.54 -4.97 -12.27
CA ARG A 66 -8.12 -6.37 -12.13
C ARG A 66 -6.94 -6.54 -11.19
N LEU A 67 -5.98 -5.61 -11.20
CA LEU A 67 -4.78 -5.69 -10.36
C LEU A 67 -5.06 -5.40 -8.89
N ILE A 68 -6.01 -4.49 -8.61
CA ILE A 68 -6.39 -4.14 -7.22
C ILE A 68 -7.48 -5.02 -6.63
N ARG A 69 -8.03 -5.96 -7.42
CA ARG A 69 -8.94 -7.00 -6.90
C ARG A 69 -8.08 -8.10 -6.23
N PRO A 70 -8.34 -8.43 -4.95
CA PRO A 70 -7.58 -9.44 -4.21
C PRO A 70 -7.77 -10.86 -4.75
#